data_AF-A0A258WSI0-F1
#
_entry.id   AF-A0A258WSI0-F1
#
_cell.length_a   1.000
_cell.length_b   1.000
_cell.length_c   1.000
_cell.angle_alpha   90.00
_cell.angle_beta   90.00
_cell.angle_gamma   90.00
#
_symmetry.space_group_name_H-M   'P 1'
#
loop_
_entity.id
_entity.type
_entity.pdbx_description
1 polymer ?
#
loop_
_entity_poly.entity_id
_entity_poly.type
_entity_poly.pdbx_seq_one_letter_code
_entity_poly.pdbx_strand_id
1 'polypeptide(L)' 'MESTKEQLINDIQNLLNRYEGLSPTTINPALLEFMDRPTLLQIISSILKQQENTNKDNLEWLEQFKQYQ' A
#
# COMPACT_ATOMS: atom_id res chain seq x y z
N MET A 1 4.59 10.89 -13.16
CA MET A 1 5.52 11.39 -12.11
C MET A 1 5.82 10.20 -11.22
N GLU A 2 7.09 9.84 -11.01
CA GLU A 2 7.43 8.72 -10.13
C GLU A 2 7.07 9.07 -8.67
N SER A 3 6.25 8.25 -8.01
CA SER A 3 5.97 8.42 -6.58
C SER A 3 7.24 8.33 -5.76
N THR A 4 7.40 9.27 -4.84
CA THR A 4 8.52 9.27 -3.90
C THR A 4 8.39 8.13 -2.89
N LYS A 5 9.51 7.76 -2.28
CA LYS A 5 9.56 6.75 -1.22
C LYS A 5 8.58 7.05 -0.09
N GLU A 6 8.51 8.32 0.30
CA GLU A 6 7.59 8.82 1.33
C GLU A 6 6.12 8.65 0.95
N GLN A 7 5.77 8.91 -0.32
CA GLN A 7 4.40 8.67 -0.82
C GLN A 7 4.04 7.19 -0.71
N LEU A 8 4.94 6.30 -1.14
CA LEU A 8 4.70 4.85 -1.05
C LEU A 8 4.52 4.38 0.40
N ILE A 9 5.30 4.92 1.35
CA ILE A 9 5.18 4.59 2.78
C ILE A 9 3.84 5.07 3.35
N ASN A 10 3.38 6.25 2.94
CA ASN A 10 2.08 6.79 3.34
C ASN A 10 0.93 5.95 2.75
N ASP A 11 1.04 5.56 1.49
CA ASP A 11 0.07 4.69 0.83
C ASP A 11 -0.04 3.32 1.50
N ILE A 12 1.08 2.71 1.88
CA ILE A 12 1.09 1.45 2.65
C ILE A 12 0.33 1.62 3.97
N GLN A 13 0.59 2.70 4.72
CA GLN A 13 -0.11 2.98 5.97
C GLN A 13 -1.61 3.17 5.76
N ASN A 14 -2.01 3.93 4.74
CA ASN A 14 -3.42 4.14 4.42
C ASN A 14 -4.10 2.84 4.02
N LEU A 15 -3.45 1.99 3.20
CA LEU A 15 -4.00 0.72 2.77
C LEU A 15 -4.21 -0.26 3.92
N LEU A 16 -3.29 -0.30 4.89
CA LEU A 16 -3.39 -1.18 6.05
C LEU A 16 -4.49 -0.74 7.03
N ASN A 17 -4.73 0.56 7.14
CA ASN A 17 -5.74 1.12 8.05
C ASN A 17 -7.08 1.43 7.34
N ARG A 18 -7.23 1.06 6.06
CA ARG A 18 -8.41 1.38 5.24
C ARG A 18 -9.69 0.68 5.71
N TYR A 19 -9.58 -0.40 6.47
CA TYR A 19 -10.73 -1.13 7.01
C TYR A 19 -11.02 -0.70 8.45
N GLU A 20 -12.08 0.07 8.64
CA GLU A 20 -12.64 0.31 9.97
C GLU A 20 -13.14 -1.02 10.58
N GLY A 21 -12.62 -1.38 11.75
CA GLY A 21 -13.04 -2.58 12.51
C GLY A 21 -12.02 -3.73 12.57
N LEU A 22 -10.93 -3.68 11.80
CA LEU A 22 -9.75 -4.52 12.01
C LEU A 22 -8.77 -3.74 12.90
N SER A 23 -8.20 -4.38 13.93
CA SER A 23 -7.23 -3.74 14.82
C SER A 23 -6.20 -2.97 13.99
N PRO A 24 -6.05 -1.64 14.20
CA PRO A 24 -5.22 -0.79 13.35
C PRO A 24 -3.82 -1.38 13.30
N THR A 25 -3.43 -1.86 12.12
CA THR A 25 -2.10 -2.44 11.94
C THR A 25 -1.14 -1.28 11.88
N THR A 26 -0.58 -0.94 13.03
CA THR A 26 0.42 0.12 13.14
C THR A 26 1.75 -0.46 12.68
N ILE A 27 2.02 -0.41 11.37
CA ILE A 27 3.38 -0.64 10.88
C ILE A 27 4.21 0.57 11.27
N ASN A 28 5.31 0.32 11.98
CA ASN A 28 6.28 1.37 12.26
C ASN A 28 6.88 1.87 10.92
N PRO A 29 6.65 3.13 10.52
CA PRO A 29 7.13 3.67 9.24
C PRO A 29 8.64 3.62 9.12
N ALA A 30 9.36 3.65 10.24
CA ALA A 30 10.81 3.50 10.29
C ALA A 30 11.28 2.13 9.76
N LEU A 31 10.41 1.10 9.76
CA LEU A 31 10.73 -0.20 9.15
C LEU A 31 10.68 -0.14 7.62
N LEU A 32 9.84 0.75 7.07
CA LEU A 32 9.63 0.91 5.63
C LEU A 32 10.63 1.90 5.01
N GLU A 33 11.16 2.84 5.79
CA GLU A 33 12.16 3.83 5.34
C GLU A 33 13.42 3.18 4.75
N PHE A 34 13.86 2.07 5.35
CA PHE A 34 15.04 1.31 4.90
C PHE A 34 14.77 0.42 3.67
N MET A 35 13.51 0.18 3.30
CA MET A 35 13.18 -0.69 2.16
C MET A 35 13.32 0.07 0.85
N ASP A 36 13.87 -0.55 -0.19
CA ASP A 36 13.98 0.08 -1.51
C ASP A 36 12.61 0.34 -2.14
N ARG A 37 12.54 1.33 -3.04
CA ARG A 37 11.34 1.66 -3.83
C ARG A 37 10.65 0.41 -4.44
N PRO A 38 11.34 -0.54 -5.09
CA PRO A 38 10.70 -1.75 -5.61
C PRO A 38 10.07 -2.64 -4.53
N THR A 39 10.69 -2.73 -3.35
CA THR A 39 10.17 -3.50 -2.21
C THR A 39 8.88 -2.87 -1.68
N LEU A 40 8.85 -1.54 -1.54
CA LEU A 40 7.65 -0.81 -1.13
C LEU A 40 6.51 -1.00 -2.13
N LEU A 41 6.81 -0.97 -3.44
CA LEU A 41 5.85 -1.27 -4.50
C LEU A 41 5.30 -2.70 -4.40
N GLN A 42 6.15 -3.70 -4.10
CA GLN A 42 5.70 -5.07 -3.91
C GLN A 42 4.77 -5.21 -2.70
N ILE A 43 5.08 -4.54 -1.58
CA ILE A 43 4.24 -4.56 -0.38
C ILE A 43 2.86 -3.99 -0.69
N ILE A 44 2.78 -2.85 -1.38
CA ILE A 44 1.52 -2.27 -1.82
C ILE A 44 0.74 -3.26 -2.69
N SER A 45 1.40 -3.88 -3.67
CA SER A 45 0.76 -4.89 -4.53
C SER A 45 0.23 -6.09 -3.75
N SER A 46 0.98 -6.57 -2.76
CA SER A 46 0.55 -7.69 -1.90
C SER A 46 -0.67 -7.32 -1.06
N ILE A 47 -0.68 -6.14 -0.44
CA ILE A 47 -1.81 -5.64 0.34
C ILE A 47 -3.05 -5.52 -0.55
N LEU A 48 -2.90 -4.89 -1.72
CA LEU A 48 -4.00 -4.73 -2.67
C LEU A 48 -4.56 -6.05 -3.15
N LYS A 49 -3.70 -7.03 -3.50
CA LYS A 49 -4.13 -8.36 -3.94
C LYS A 49 -4.85 -9.14 -2.84
N GLN A 50 -4.38 -9.02 -1.61
CA GLN A 50 -5.06 -9.62 -0.46
C GLN A 50 -6.45 -9.01 -0.26
N GLN A 51 -6.58 -7.70 -0.45
CA GLN A 51 -7.83 -6.97 -0.29
C GLN A 51 -8.76 -7.08 -1.52
N GLU A 52 -8.25 -7.25 -2.75
CA GLU A 52 -9.04 -7.51 -3.96
C GLU A 52 -9.83 -8.82 -3.84
N ASN A 53 -9.22 -9.84 -3.24
CA ASN A 53 -9.93 -11.08 -2.89
C ASN A 53 -11.04 -10.87 -1.84
N THR A 54 -11.08 -9.70 -1.20
CA THR A 54 -11.99 -9.37 -0.09
C THR A 54 -13.01 -8.29 -0.45
N ASN A 55 -12.74 -7.38 -1.40
CA ASN A 55 -13.67 -6.29 -1.76
C ASN A 55 -13.42 -5.68 -3.16
N LYS A 56 -14.49 -5.30 -3.89
CA LYS A 56 -14.42 -4.76 -5.28
C LYS A 56 -13.89 -3.32 -5.36
N ASP A 57 -14.01 -2.52 -4.30
CA ASP A 57 -13.53 -1.13 -4.21
C ASP A 57 -12.00 -0.98 -4.30
N ASN A 58 -11.26 -2.09 -4.26
CA ASN A 58 -9.81 -2.08 -4.39
C ASN A 58 -9.31 -2.00 -5.84
N LEU A 59 -10.19 -2.19 -6.83
CA LEU A 59 -9.83 -2.15 -8.25
C LEU A 59 -9.36 -0.76 -8.70
N GLU A 60 -10.05 0.32 -8.35
CA GLU A 60 -9.64 1.69 -8.72
C GLU A 60 -8.25 2.04 -8.18
N TRP A 61 -7.96 1.62 -6.95
CA TRP A 61 -6.67 1.87 -6.32
C TRP A 61 -5.56 1.03 -6.98
N LEU A 62 -5.86 -0.22 -7.35
CA LEU A 62 -4.99 -1.08 -8.17
C LEU A 62 -4.66 -0.44 -9.52
N GLU A 63 -5.62 0.22 -10.17
CA GLU A 63 -5.41 0.92 -11.43
C GLU A 63 -4.52 2.15 -11.28
N GLN A 64 -4.70 2.95 -10.22
CA GLN A 64 -3.77 4.03 -9.88
C GLN A 64 -2.36 3.50 -9.62
N PHE A 65 -2.25 2.34 -8.96
CA PHE A 65 -0.96 1.74 -8.66
C PHE A 65 -0.20 1.25 -9.91
N LYS A 66 -0.92 0.67 -10.88
CA LYS A 66 -0.33 0.25 -12.16
C LYS A 66 0.28 1.41 -12.95
N GLN A 67 -0.13 2.65 -12.71
CA GLN A 67 0.46 3.84 -13.33
C GLN A 67 1.83 4.21 -12.75
N TYR A 68 2.28 3.54 -11.67
CA TYR A 68 3.61 3.71 -11.08
C TYR A 68 4.68 2.75 -11.61
N GLN A 69 4.30 1.81 -12.49
CA GLN A 69 5.22 0.92 -13.25
C GLN A 69 5.76 1.64 -14.49
#